data_AF-A0A7W1TT91-F1
#
_entry.id   AF-A0A7W1TT91-F1
#
_cell.length_a   1.000
_cell.length_b   1.000
_cell.length_c   1.000
_cell.angle_alpha   90.00
_cell.angle_beta   90.00
_cell.angle_gamma   90.00
#
_symmetry.space_group_name_H-M   'P 1'
#
loop_
_entity.id
_entity.type
_entity.pdbx_description
1 polymer ?
#
loop_
_entity_poly.entity_id
_entity_poly.type
_entity_poly.pdbx_seq_one_letter_code
_entity_poly.pdbx_strand_id
1 'polypeptide(L)'
;MSILLGTDILFDKGLVKGRRIGLVCNPASIDARFRHAIDRAQAAGVSIGALFGPQHGIRSDVQENMIETPHERDGARRVPVYSLYSETREPTDEM
;
A
#
# COMPACT_ATOMS: atom_id res chain seq x y z
N MET A 1 -16.04 -3.36 -23.33
CA MET A 1 -15.35 -2.08 -23.11
C MET A 1 -14.14 -2.38 -22.23
N SER A 2 -12.92 -2.06 -22.66
CA SER A 2 -11.72 -2.29 -21.85
C SER A 2 -11.57 -1.14 -20.83
N ILE A 3 -11.27 -1.50 -19.58
CA ILE A 3 -10.97 -0.55 -18.50
C ILE A 3 -9.47 -0.61 -18.23
N LEU A 4 -8.84 0.56 -18.10
CA LEU A 4 -7.49 0.69 -17.57
C LEU A 4 -7.57 1.02 -16.09
N LEU A 5 -6.91 0.24 -15.25
CA LEU A 5 -6.85 0.52 -13.83
C LEU A 5 -5.93 1.72 -13.56
N GLY A 6 -6.22 2.47 -12.50
CA GLY A 6 -5.37 3.58 -12.07
C GLY A 6 -3.93 3.14 -11.77
N THR A 7 -3.76 1.94 -11.21
CA THR A 7 -2.46 1.32 -10.96
C THR A 7 -1.64 1.11 -12.24
N ASP A 8 -2.28 0.67 -13.33
CA ASP A 8 -1.62 0.54 -14.63
C ASP A 8 -1.19 1.90 -15.19
N ILE A 9 -2.08 2.88 -15.16
CA ILE A 9 -1.77 4.24 -15.64
C ILE A 9 -0.63 4.86 -14.83
N LEU A 10 -0.67 4.74 -13.50
CA LEU A 10 0.29 5.35 -12.58
C LEU A 10 1.72 4.86 -12.85
N PHE A 11 1.90 3.54 -12.97
CA PHE A 11 3.22 2.93 -13.09
C PHE A 11 3.70 2.87 -14.54
N ASP A 12 2.85 2.54 -15.51
CA ASP A 12 3.29 2.37 -16.90
C ASP A 12 3.62 3.72 -17.57
N LYS A 13 2.96 4.80 -17.14
CA LYS A 13 3.32 6.16 -17.57
C LYS A 13 4.42 6.79 -16.72
N GLY A 14 4.92 6.09 -15.69
CA GLY A 14 6.01 6.57 -14.85
C GLY A 14 5.71 7.86 -14.08
N LEU A 15 4.44 8.11 -13.73
CA LEU A 15 4.01 9.40 -13.14
C LEU A 15 4.67 9.67 -11.77
N VAL A 16 5.14 8.62 -11.09
CA VAL A 16 5.81 8.68 -9.79
C VAL A 16 7.27 8.17 -9.86
N LYS A 17 7.84 8.05 -11.06
CA LYS A 17 9.22 7.56 -11.23
C LYS A 17 10.22 8.45 -10.48
N GLY A 18 11.12 7.82 -9.73
CA GLY A 18 12.14 8.52 -8.92
C GLY A 18 11.60 9.24 -7.69
N ARG A 19 10.30 9.10 -7.37
CA ARG A 19 9.72 9.62 -6.13
C ARG A 19 9.84 8.59 -5.01
N ARG A 20 9.85 9.08 -3.77
CA ARG A 20 9.58 8.29 -2.57
C ARG A 20 8.11 8.47 -2.21
N ILE A 21 7.36 7.39 -2.08
CA ILE A 21 5.91 7.42 -1.85
C ILE A 21 5.51 6.65 -0.59
N GLY A 22 4.45 7.08 0.07
CA GLY A 22 3.64 6.24 0.96
C GLY A 22 2.54 5.55 0.16
N LEU A 23 2.25 4.29 0.46
CA LEU A 23 1.17 3.54 -0.21
C LEU A 23 0.09 3.15 0.79
N VAL A 24 -1.11 3.66 0.58
CA VAL A 24 -2.32 3.15 1.21
C VAL A 24 -2.85 2.02 0.35
N CYS A 25 -2.86 0.79 0.87
CA CYS A 25 -3.26 -0.38 0.09
C CYS A 25 -3.79 -1.53 0.96
N ASN A 26 -4.55 -2.40 0.30
CA ASN A 26 -5.05 -3.67 0.80
C ASN A 26 -4.86 -4.75 -0.29
N PRO A 27 -5.20 -6.03 -0.06
CA PRO A 27 -4.97 -7.10 -1.04
C PRO A 27 -5.65 -6.88 -2.40
N ALA A 28 -6.71 -6.06 -2.48
CA ALA A 28 -7.38 -5.71 -3.72
C ALA A 28 -6.66 -4.63 -4.54
N SER A 29 -5.56 -4.07 -4.01
CA SER A 29 -4.72 -3.06 -4.69
C SER A 29 -3.82 -3.70 -5.73
N ILE A 30 -4.42 -4.34 -6.74
CA ILE A 30 -3.75 -5.10 -7.80
C ILE A 30 -3.88 -4.43 -9.17
N ASP A 31 -3.01 -4.81 -10.09
CA ASP A 31 -3.10 -4.45 -11.51
C ASP A 31 -3.91 -5.47 -12.32
N ALA A 32 -4.09 -5.23 -13.62
CA ALA A 32 -4.85 -6.13 -14.50
C ALA A 32 -4.24 -7.55 -14.65
N ARG A 33 -3.01 -7.75 -14.15
CA ARG A 33 -2.29 -9.04 -14.13
C ARG A 33 -2.22 -9.63 -12.72
N PHE A 34 -3.04 -9.15 -11.78
CA PHE A 34 -3.05 -9.57 -10.39
C PHE A 34 -1.73 -9.35 -9.63
N ARG A 35 -0.91 -8.37 -10.07
CA ARG A 35 0.29 -7.95 -9.33
C ARG A 35 -0.07 -6.84 -8.36
N HIS A 36 0.39 -6.95 -7.13
CA HIS A 36 0.11 -5.95 -6.11
C HIS A 36 0.79 -4.60 -6.43
N ALA A 37 0.16 -3.49 -6.05
CA ALA A 37 0.65 -2.14 -6.30
C ALA A 37 2.05 -1.88 -5.71
N ILE A 38 2.36 -2.54 -4.58
CA ILE A 38 3.69 -2.52 -3.96
C ILE A 38 4.74 -3.09 -4.93
N ASP A 39 4.48 -4.24 -5.53
CA ASP A 39 5.41 -4.89 -6.46
C ASP A 39 5.54 -4.09 -7.76
N ARG A 40 4.44 -3.46 -8.19
CA ARG A 40 4.45 -2.54 -9.33
C ARG A 40 5.30 -1.31 -9.09
N ALA A 41 5.22 -0.71 -7.90
CA ALA A 41 6.06 0.41 -7.50
C ALA A 41 7.55 0.01 -7.51
N GLN A 42 7.90 -1.14 -6.94
CA GLN A 42 9.27 -1.66 -6.95
C GLN A 42 9.79 -1.89 -8.38
N ALA A 43 9.00 -2.55 -9.23
CA ALA A 43 9.36 -2.80 -10.62
C ALA A 43 9.51 -1.50 -11.44
N ALA A 44 8.76 -0.46 -11.09
CA ALA A 44 8.87 0.87 -11.71
C ALA A 44 10.04 1.72 -11.17
N GLY A 45 10.84 1.19 -10.24
CA GLY A 45 11.96 1.92 -9.63
C GLY A 45 11.51 3.04 -8.69
N VAL A 46 10.33 2.90 -8.08
CA VAL A 46 9.78 3.86 -7.12
C VAL A 46 10.19 3.42 -5.71
N SER A 47 10.66 4.37 -4.89
CA SER A 47 11.01 4.07 -3.50
C SER A 47 9.78 4.10 -2.61
N ILE A 48 9.55 3.05 -1.84
CA ILE A 48 8.47 3.01 -0.84
C ILE A 48 9.05 3.52 0.48
N GLY A 49 8.39 4.52 1.07
CA GLY A 49 8.78 5.10 2.35
C GLY A 49 8.06 4.48 3.53
N ALA A 50 6.76 4.21 3.37
CA ALA A 50 5.87 3.62 4.35
C ALA A 50 4.69 2.93 3.64
N LEU A 51 4.08 1.97 4.32
CA LEU A 51 2.85 1.32 3.89
C LEU A 51 1.74 1.62 4.90
N PHE A 52 0.51 1.77 4.42
CA PHE A 52 -0.63 2.11 5.24
C PHE A 52 -1.76 1.12 4.98
N GLY A 53 -2.15 0.36 6.00
CA GLY A 53 -3.28 -0.55 5.97
C GLY A 53 -4.58 0.16 6.36
N PRO A 54 -5.66 0.08 5.57
CA PRO A 54 -6.99 0.58 5.93
C PRO A 54 -7.70 -0.40 6.89
N GLN A 55 -9.04 -0.38 6.95
CA GLN A 55 -9.81 -1.36 7.70
C GLN A 55 -9.44 -2.79 7.28
N HIS A 56 -9.08 -3.62 8.25
CA HIS A 56 -8.49 -4.97 8.11
C HIS A 56 -6.99 -5.02 7.77
N GLY A 57 -6.27 -3.91 7.84
CA GLY A 57 -4.82 -3.88 7.62
C GLY A 57 -4.41 -4.18 6.17
N ILE A 58 -3.11 -4.24 5.92
CA ILE A 58 -2.55 -4.38 4.57
C ILE A 58 -2.73 -5.77 3.97
N ARG A 59 -2.83 -6.81 4.82
CA ARG A 59 -2.97 -8.22 4.41
C ARG A 59 -4.40 -8.75 4.53
N SER A 60 -5.30 -8.00 5.16
CA SER A 60 -6.69 -8.45 5.42
C SER A 60 -6.78 -9.78 6.18
N ASP A 61 -5.80 -10.05 7.04
CA ASP A 61 -5.72 -11.25 7.89
C ASP A 61 -6.46 -11.10 9.23
N VAL A 62 -6.91 -9.89 9.57
CA VAL A 62 -7.79 -9.62 10.71
C VAL A 62 -9.26 -9.64 10.28
N GLN A 63 -9.94 -10.77 10.49
CA GLN A 63 -11.35 -10.99 10.11
C GLN A 63 -12.37 -10.55 11.16
N GLU A 64 -11.95 -10.19 12.38
CA GLU A 64 -12.86 -9.68 13.41
C GLU A 64 -12.84 -8.15 13.48
N ASN A 65 -14.04 -7.55 13.47
CA ASN A 65 -14.27 -6.10 13.57
C ASN A 65 -13.77 -5.44 14.88
N MET A 66 -13.08 -6.18 15.76
CA MET A 66 -12.57 -5.69 17.04
C MET A 66 -11.06 -5.87 17.24
N ILE A 67 -10.33 -6.49 16.30
CA ILE A 67 -8.88 -6.66 16.44
C ILE A 67 -8.18 -5.57 15.63
N GLU A 68 -7.67 -4.58 16.34
CA GLU A 68 -6.79 -3.57 15.75
C GLU A 68 -5.51 -4.22 15.23
N THR A 69 -5.09 -3.83 14.02
CA THR A 69 -3.78 -4.24 13.49
C THR A 69 -2.72 -3.29 14.06
N PRO A 70 -1.67 -3.77 14.74
CA PRO A 70 -0.62 -2.91 15.25
C PRO A 70 0.20 -2.31 14.10
N HIS A 71 1.00 -1.29 14.41
CA HIS A 71 2.07 -0.87 13.52
C HIS A 71 3.14 -1.97 13.44
N GLU A 72 3.62 -2.24 12.23
CA GLU A 72 4.57 -3.31 11.96
C GLU A 72 5.69 -2.84 11.03
N ARG A 73 6.56 -3.77 10.66
CA ARG A 73 7.62 -3.53 9.68
C ARG A 73 7.58 -4.60 8.60
N ASP A 74 7.56 -4.18 7.35
CA ASP A 74 7.73 -5.10 6.23
C ASP A 74 9.19 -5.57 6.23
N GLY A 75 9.44 -6.82 6.63
CA GLY A 75 10.79 -7.37 6.72
C GLY A 75 11.51 -7.48 5.36
N ALA A 76 10.78 -7.70 4.28
CA ALA A 76 11.34 -7.80 2.94
C ALA A 76 11.75 -6.42 2.40
N ARG A 77 10.93 -5.41 2.66
CA ARG A 77 11.12 -4.04 2.14
C ARG A 77 11.79 -3.09 3.12
N ARG A 78 11.91 -3.50 4.38
CA ARG A 78 12.52 -2.76 5.49
C ARG A 78 11.87 -1.40 5.77
N VAL A 79 10.58 -1.26 5.47
CA VAL A 79 9.77 -0.04 5.66
C VAL A 79 8.72 -0.20 6.77
N PRO A 80 8.32 0.88 7.45
CA PRO A 80 7.21 0.83 8.39
C PRO A 80 5.88 0.52 7.70
N VAL A 81 5.00 -0.17 8.43
CA VAL A 81 3.62 -0.47 8.07
C VAL A 81 2.73 0.12 9.16
N TYR A 82 1.98 1.16 8.83
CA TYR A 82 1.05 1.81 9.74
C TYR A 82 -0.36 1.28 9.53
N SER A 83 -1.12 1.18 10.61
CA SER A 83 -2.53 0.85 10.59
C SER A 83 -3.31 2.16 10.71
N LEU A 84 -4.07 2.50 9.66
CA LEU A 84 -5.02 3.62 9.69
C LEU A 84 -6.39 3.16 10.20
N TYR A 85 -6.42 2.05 10.95
CA TYR A 85 -7.63 1.52 11.54
C TYR A 85 -7.52 1.16 13.03
N SER A 86 -6.39 1.50 13.66
CA SER A 86 -6.15 1.35 15.09
C SER A 86 -6.32 2.73 15.77
N GLU A 87 -5.27 3.26 16.38
CA GLU A 87 -5.24 4.53 17.11
C GLU A 87 -5.66 5.74 16.27
N THR A 88 -5.32 5.75 14.97
CA THR A 88 -5.67 6.84 14.05
C THR A 88 -6.37 6.32 12.79
N ARG A 89 -7.22 7.18 12.21
CA ARG A 89 -7.84 6.96 10.88
C ARG A 89 -7.14 7.73 9.76
N GLU A 90 -6.25 8.64 10.15
CA GLU A 90 -5.47 9.50 9.27
C GLU A 90 -3.99 9.38 9.66
N PRO A 91 -3.04 9.48 8.70
CA PRO A 91 -1.62 9.55 9.02
C PRO A 91 -1.32 10.75 9.93
N THR A 92 -0.38 10.58 10.88
CA THR A 92 0.14 11.70 11.67
C THR A 92 1.32 12.36 10.97
N ASP A 93 1.76 13.52 11.46
CA ASP A 93 2.93 14.25 10.90
C ASP A 93 4.23 13.43 10.95
N GLU A 94 4.32 12.45 11.87
CA GLU A 94 5.48 11.57 12.03
C GLU A 94 5.51 10.37 11.05
N MET A 95 4.39 10.07 10.38
CA MET A 95 4.25 8.91 9.47
C MET A 95 4.63 9.24 8.02
#